data_AF-A0A1I6N174-F1
#
_entry.id   AF-A0A1I6N174-F1
#
_cell.length_a   1.000
_cell.length_b   1.000
_cell.length_c   1.000
_cell.angle_alpha   90.00
_cell.angle_beta   90.00
_cell.angle_gamma   90.00
#
_symmetry.space_group_name_H-M   'P 1'
#
loop_
_entity.id
_entity.type
_entity.pdbx_description
1 polymer ?
#
loop_
_entity_poly.entity_id
_entity_poly.type
_entity_poly.pdbx_seq_one_letter_code
_entity_poly.pdbx_strand_id
1 'polypeptide(L)'
;MSTIPPLVPVEQGNYETPSPAPVEGEAPPRIPHMGHVLVFLAILFGAFFLARQALLLVTGAYRAPHLFEDAVHNPTYLLATQAGIYIGTLLAAWLIFPHLWERGFTDGIQWNAPKARALALKLIPAGIVVSYLAQIVSHFVTMPKSMPMDDFFRTRTDVWITCAMGTLLAPLIEEIFFRGFLFPALAIAYDWLSLSRSPDAVLRWRSTTTLTTASYVFSGLLTSIFFALLHGAQLAYTWPLVVLLLCVSGFFTWVRLETQSVACSTLLHASYNFAVFLTAFIGSQGFTHLEKLTR
;
A
#
# COMPACT_ATOMS: atom_id res chain seq x y z
N MET A 1 -13.18 55.64 -47.22
CA MET A 1 -14.26 54.85 -46.60
C MET A 1 -13.96 53.38 -46.85
N SER A 2 -13.52 52.65 -45.82
CA SER A 2 -13.22 51.21 -45.90
C SER A 2 -14.45 50.43 -45.46
N THR A 3 -14.96 49.55 -46.33
CA THR A 3 -16.16 48.73 -46.10
C THR A 3 -15.77 47.45 -45.38
N ILE A 4 -16.19 47.30 -44.12
CA ILE A 4 -16.07 46.08 -43.34
C ILE A 4 -17.07 45.04 -43.91
N PRO A 5 -16.66 43.79 -44.20
CA PRO A 5 -17.58 42.76 -44.66
C PRO A 5 -18.54 42.30 -43.54
N PRO A 6 -19.75 41.84 -43.87
CA PRO A 6 -20.77 41.51 -42.88
C PRO A 6 -20.40 40.25 -42.09
N LEU A 7 -20.68 40.27 -40.78
CA LEU A 7 -20.52 39.15 -39.88
C LEU A 7 -21.51 38.04 -40.24
N VAL A 8 -20.99 36.84 -40.54
CA VAL A 8 -21.80 35.63 -40.74
C VAL A 8 -22.33 35.17 -39.37
N PRO A 9 -23.63 34.88 -39.21
CA PRO A 9 -24.16 34.34 -37.96
C PRO A 9 -23.53 32.97 -37.66
N VAL A 10 -22.98 32.82 -36.46
CA VAL A 10 -22.54 31.51 -35.96
C VAL A 10 -23.80 30.70 -35.67
N GLU A 11 -24.02 29.66 -36.46
CA GLU A 11 -25.09 28.68 -36.24
C GLU A 11 -24.87 28.04 -34.86
N GLN A 12 -25.81 28.24 -33.93
CA GLN A 12 -25.80 27.60 -32.62
C GLN A 12 -26.12 26.11 -32.82
N GLY A 13 -25.12 25.35 -33.26
CA GLY A 13 -25.15 23.90 -33.17
C GLY A 13 -25.29 23.51 -31.70
N ASN A 14 -26.33 22.75 -31.37
CA ASN A 14 -26.49 22.14 -30.06
C ASN A 14 -25.19 21.37 -29.73
N TYR A 15 -24.40 21.89 -28.79
CA TYR A 15 -23.29 21.15 -28.21
C TYR A 15 -23.90 20.02 -27.39
N GLU A 16 -24.20 18.89 -28.03
CA GLU A 16 -24.37 17.63 -27.31
C GLU A 16 -23.04 17.29 -26.68
N THR A 17 -22.98 17.36 -25.34
CA THR A 17 -21.87 16.77 -24.59
C THR A 17 -21.74 15.31 -24.99
N PRO A 18 -20.61 14.85 -25.55
CA PRO A 18 -20.48 13.47 -25.97
C PRO A 18 -20.70 12.55 -24.77
N SER A 19 -21.62 11.59 -24.93
CA SER A 19 -21.80 10.47 -24.01
C SER A 19 -20.44 9.74 -23.83
N PRO A 20 -20.10 9.24 -22.61
CA PRO A 20 -18.79 8.66 -22.30
C PRO A 20 -18.61 7.25 -22.89
N ALA A 21 -19.24 6.94 -24.02
CA ALA A 21 -18.95 5.73 -24.75
C ALA A 21 -17.50 5.83 -25.28
N PRO A 22 -16.65 4.80 -25.10
CA PRO A 22 -15.30 4.80 -25.64
C PRO A 22 -15.35 5.11 -27.13
N VAL A 23 -14.58 6.11 -27.58
CA VAL A 23 -14.39 6.34 -29.01
C VAL A 23 -13.77 5.06 -29.58
N GLU A 24 -14.31 4.56 -30.68
CA GLU A 24 -13.88 3.30 -31.30
C GLU A 24 -12.35 3.34 -31.52
N GLY A 25 -11.60 2.51 -30.76
CA GLY A 25 -10.13 2.47 -30.77
C GLY A 25 -9.41 2.99 -29.51
N GLU A 26 -10.10 3.53 -28.50
CA GLU A 26 -9.48 3.88 -27.21
C GLU A 26 -9.31 2.66 -26.29
N ALA A 27 -8.13 2.56 -25.67
CA ALA A 27 -7.85 1.51 -24.70
C ALA A 27 -8.68 1.71 -23.42
N PRO A 28 -8.98 0.61 -22.69
CA PRO A 28 -9.61 0.71 -21.37
C PRO A 28 -8.84 1.67 -20.45
N PRO A 29 -9.53 2.47 -19.61
CA PRO A 29 -8.88 3.35 -18.64
C PRO A 29 -7.82 2.62 -17.81
N ARG A 30 -6.64 3.25 -17.69
CA ARG A 30 -5.54 2.79 -16.84
C ARG A 30 -5.87 3.10 -15.38
N ILE A 31 -6.06 2.05 -14.60
CA ILE A 31 -6.40 2.12 -13.18
C ILE A 31 -5.44 1.24 -12.37
N PRO A 32 -5.18 1.59 -11.10
CA PRO A 32 -5.50 2.86 -10.46
C PRO A 32 -4.49 3.96 -10.84
N HIS A 33 -4.97 5.16 -11.17
CA HIS A 33 -4.17 6.38 -11.33
C HIS A 33 -4.10 7.26 -10.05
N MET A 34 -3.32 8.34 -10.04
CA MET A 34 -3.10 9.19 -8.84
C MET A 34 -4.37 9.72 -8.18
N GLY A 35 -5.40 10.10 -8.94
CA GLY A 35 -6.71 10.45 -8.36
C GLY A 35 -7.31 9.36 -7.46
N HIS A 36 -7.17 8.09 -7.82
CA HIS A 36 -7.62 6.96 -6.99
C HIS A 36 -6.76 6.80 -5.74
N VAL A 37 -5.46 7.07 -5.80
CA VAL A 37 -4.58 7.10 -4.63
C VAL A 37 -5.03 8.19 -3.66
N LEU A 38 -5.38 9.39 -4.16
CA LEU A 38 -5.89 10.48 -3.31
C LEU A 38 -7.22 10.11 -2.64
N VAL A 39 -8.13 9.46 -3.37
CA VAL A 39 -9.39 8.94 -2.79
C VAL A 39 -9.10 7.87 -1.74
N PHE A 40 -8.18 6.94 -2.00
CA PHE A 40 -7.80 5.91 -1.02
C PHE A 40 -7.22 6.55 0.25
N LEU A 41 -6.34 7.54 0.10
CA LEU A 41 -5.78 8.30 1.22
C LEU A 41 -6.88 9.06 1.97
N ALA A 42 -7.85 9.68 1.28
CA ALA A 42 -8.98 10.34 1.93
C ALA A 42 -9.83 9.35 2.75
N ILE A 43 -10.08 8.15 2.22
CA ILE A 43 -10.74 7.06 2.96
C ILE A 43 -9.91 6.67 4.20
N LEU A 44 -8.61 6.48 4.05
CA LEU A 44 -7.70 6.13 5.15
C LEU A 44 -7.69 7.22 6.25
N PHE A 45 -7.60 8.50 5.87
CA PHE A 45 -7.66 9.62 6.81
C PHE A 45 -9.03 9.71 7.49
N GLY A 46 -10.13 9.48 6.75
CA GLY A 46 -11.47 9.39 7.31
C GLY A 46 -11.60 8.26 8.33
N ALA A 47 -11.10 7.06 8.01
CA ALA A 47 -11.09 5.92 8.91
C ALA A 47 -10.26 6.19 10.17
N PHE A 48 -9.08 6.81 10.03
CA PHE A 48 -8.26 7.26 11.15
C PHE A 48 -9.01 8.24 12.05
N PHE A 49 -9.65 9.26 11.47
CA PHE A 49 -10.44 10.24 12.22
C PHE A 49 -11.59 9.56 12.97
N LEU A 50 -12.39 8.73 12.29
CA LEU A 50 -13.50 8.01 12.90
C LEU A 50 -13.04 7.06 14.02
N ALA A 51 -11.93 6.35 13.82
CA ALA A 51 -11.36 5.46 14.84
C ALA A 51 -10.91 6.25 16.08
N ARG A 52 -10.33 7.44 15.90
CA ARG A 52 -9.98 8.33 17.01
C ARG A 52 -11.21 8.83 17.76
N GLN A 53 -12.28 9.19 17.05
CA GLN A 53 -13.56 9.56 17.68
C GLN A 53 -14.18 8.38 18.44
N ALA A 54 -14.14 7.17 17.87
CA ALA A 54 -14.62 5.97 18.54
C ALA A 54 -13.81 5.68 19.81
N LEU A 55 -12.48 5.83 19.76
CA LEU A 55 -11.62 5.65 20.93
C LEU A 55 -11.97 6.65 22.04
N LEU A 56 -12.19 7.93 21.72
CA LEU A 56 -12.63 8.96 22.67
C LEU A 56 -13.97 8.60 23.35
N LEU A 57 -14.91 8.01 22.60
CA LEU A 57 -16.21 7.59 23.12
C LEU A 57 -16.10 6.36 24.02
N VAL A 58 -15.38 5.33 23.57
CA VAL A 58 -15.21 4.05 24.28
C VAL A 58 -14.48 4.23 25.61
N THR A 59 -13.45 5.08 25.65
CA THR A 59 -12.68 5.33 26.87
C THR A 59 -13.36 6.31 27.82
N GLY A 60 -14.44 6.98 27.39
CA GLY A 60 -15.05 8.06 28.17
C GLY A 60 -14.19 9.32 28.25
N ALA A 61 -13.14 9.44 27.43
CA ALA A 61 -12.17 10.53 27.51
C ALA A 61 -12.75 11.91 27.16
N TYR A 62 -13.94 11.97 26.55
CA TYR A 62 -14.70 13.22 26.42
C TYR A 62 -15.09 13.85 27.77
N ARG A 63 -15.08 13.08 28.87
CA ARG A 63 -15.28 13.58 30.24
C ARG A 63 -13.98 13.75 31.01
N ALA A 64 -12.98 12.93 30.70
CA ALA A 64 -11.70 12.87 31.41
C ALA A 64 -10.55 12.71 30.40
N PRO A 65 -9.96 13.82 29.92
CA PRO A 65 -9.01 13.79 28.81
C PRO A 65 -7.77 12.90 29.00
N HIS A 66 -7.29 12.72 30.24
CA HIS A 66 -6.15 11.84 30.53
C HIS A 66 -6.38 10.39 30.12
N LEU A 67 -7.65 9.91 30.12
CA LEU A 67 -7.99 8.56 29.66
C LEU A 67 -7.70 8.35 28.16
N PHE A 68 -7.69 9.42 27.37
CA PHE A 68 -7.26 9.34 25.97
C PHE A 68 -5.75 9.14 25.86
N GLU A 69 -4.98 9.87 26.66
CA GLU A 69 -3.51 9.74 26.72
C GLU A 69 -3.12 8.31 27.13
N ASP A 70 -3.75 7.80 28.20
CA ASP A 70 -3.52 6.41 28.65
C ASP A 70 -3.84 5.39 27.55
N ALA A 71 -4.92 5.61 26.79
CA ALA A 71 -5.33 4.72 25.71
C ALA A 71 -4.39 4.76 24.51
N VAL A 72 -3.87 5.94 24.11
CA VAL A 72 -2.92 6.02 22.99
C VAL A 72 -1.52 5.51 23.33
N HIS A 73 -1.21 5.36 24.62
CA HIS A 73 0.03 4.72 25.08
C HIS A 73 -0.14 3.23 25.39
N ASN A 74 -1.36 2.69 25.30
CA ASN A 74 -1.64 1.29 25.53
C ASN A 74 -1.53 0.48 24.21
N PRO A 75 -0.60 -0.49 24.11
CA PRO A 75 -0.37 -1.26 22.88
C PRO A 75 -1.61 -2.00 22.37
N THR A 76 -2.45 -2.54 23.26
CA THR A 76 -3.67 -3.24 22.85
C THR A 76 -4.67 -2.28 22.19
N TYR A 77 -4.89 -1.08 22.75
CA TYR A 77 -5.76 -0.07 22.13
C TYR A 77 -5.19 0.44 20.80
N LEU A 78 -3.87 0.65 20.71
CA LEU A 78 -3.21 1.02 19.47
C LEU A 78 -3.40 -0.03 18.37
N LEU A 79 -3.14 -1.30 18.68
CA LEU A 79 -3.30 -2.42 17.75
C LEU A 79 -4.76 -2.59 17.31
N ALA A 80 -5.70 -2.53 18.25
CA ALA A 80 -7.13 -2.64 17.94
C ALA A 80 -7.62 -1.48 17.06
N THR A 81 -7.17 -0.25 17.36
CA THR A 81 -7.49 0.94 16.56
C THR A 81 -6.90 0.82 15.16
N GLN A 82 -5.63 0.40 15.04
CA GLN A 82 -4.97 0.17 13.76
C GLN A 82 -5.69 -0.90 12.92
N ALA A 83 -6.06 -2.03 13.54
CA ALA A 83 -6.84 -3.08 12.88
C ALA A 83 -8.18 -2.56 12.36
N GLY A 84 -8.89 -1.77 13.17
CA GLY A 84 -10.15 -1.14 12.78
C GLY A 84 -9.99 -0.19 11.60
N ILE A 85 -8.93 0.63 11.58
CA ILE A 85 -8.61 1.52 10.46
C ILE A 85 -8.33 0.70 9.19
N TYR A 86 -7.53 -0.36 9.30
CA TYR A 86 -7.19 -1.24 8.17
C TYR A 86 -8.41 -1.91 7.55
N ILE A 87 -9.25 -2.52 8.39
CA ILE A 87 -10.49 -3.19 7.95
C ILE A 87 -11.46 -2.17 7.37
N GLY A 88 -11.67 -1.04 8.05
CA GLY A 88 -12.58 0.02 7.60
C GLY A 88 -12.14 0.62 6.26
N THR A 89 -10.84 0.88 6.10
CA THR A 89 -10.27 1.37 4.84
C THR A 89 -10.45 0.37 3.71
N LEU A 90 -10.15 -0.91 3.96
CA LEU A 90 -10.31 -1.95 2.95
C LEU A 90 -11.77 -2.16 2.55
N LEU A 91 -12.69 -2.17 3.53
CA LEU A 91 -14.12 -2.30 3.28
C LEU A 91 -14.64 -1.13 2.44
N ALA A 92 -14.30 0.11 2.82
CA ALA A 92 -14.68 1.29 2.07
C ALA A 92 -14.07 1.27 0.65
N ALA A 93 -12.80 0.90 0.50
CA ALA A 93 -12.16 0.77 -0.80
C ALA A 93 -12.85 -0.30 -1.67
N TRP A 94 -13.16 -1.47 -1.08
CA TRP A 94 -13.85 -2.56 -1.77
C TRP A 94 -15.25 -2.16 -2.26
N LEU A 95 -15.95 -1.30 -1.52
CA LEU A 95 -17.28 -0.82 -1.90
C LEU A 95 -17.23 0.33 -2.90
N ILE A 96 -16.32 1.29 -2.72
CA ILE A 96 -16.30 2.54 -3.51
C ILE A 96 -15.62 2.35 -4.86
N PHE A 97 -14.45 1.71 -4.90
CA PHE A 97 -13.65 1.68 -6.13
C PHE A 97 -14.27 0.92 -7.29
N PRO A 98 -15.02 -0.18 -7.10
CA PRO A 98 -15.70 -0.81 -8.23
C PRO A 98 -16.68 0.11 -8.97
N HIS A 99 -17.34 1.01 -8.24
CA HIS A 99 -18.20 2.02 -8.83
C HIS A 99 -17.41 3.11 -9.56
N LEU A 100 -16.24 3.50 -9.04
CA LEU A 100 -15.36 4.47 -9.72
C LEU A 100 -14.68 3.89 -10.96
N TRP A 101 -14.43 2.58 -10.99
CA TRP A 101 -13.68 1.90 -12.05
C TRP A 101 -14.56 1.24 -13.11
N GLU A 102 -15.84 1.04 -12.80
CA GLU A 102 -16.75 0.16 -13.57
C GLU A 102 -16.14 -1.24 -13.80
N ARG A 103 -15.36 -1.72 -12.82
CA ARG A 103 -14.64 -3.00 -12.82
C ARG A 103 -14.61 -3.58 -11.42
N GLY A 104 -14.49 -4.90 -11.30
CA GLY A 104 -14.33 -5.54 -9.99
C GLY A 104 -13.09 -5.03 -9.25
N PHE A 105 -13.16 -4.90 -7.92
CA PHE A 105 -12.04 -4.41 -7.10
C PHE A 105 -10.76 -5.23 -7.34
N THR A 106 -10.91 -6.55 -7.34
CA THR A 106 -9.81 -7.50 -7.56
C THR A 106 -9.18 -7.37 -8.93
N ASP A 107 -9.94 -6.99 -9.95
CA ASP A 107 -9.44 -6.79 -11.31
C ASP A 107 -8.69 -5.47 -11.40
N GLY A 108 -9.23 -4.42 -10.77
CA GLY A 108 -8.60 -3.09 -10.72
C GLY A 108 -7.22 -3.11 -10.08
N ILE A 109 -7.03 -3.84 -8.97
CA ILE A 109 -5.72 -3.95 -8.31
C ILE A 109 -4.85 -5.08 -8.86
N GLN A 110 -5.36 -5.92 -9.77
CA GLN A 110 -4.73 -7.15 -10.24
C GLN A 110 -4.42 -8.13 -9.09
N TRP A 111 -5.42 -8.50 -8.29
CA TRP A 111 -5.24 -9.43 -7.17
C TRP A 111 -4.71 -10.80 -7.63
N ASN A 112 -5.41 -11.48 -8.54
CA ASN A 112 -5.04 -12.79 -9.11
C ASN A 112 -4.61 -13.86 -8.06
N ALA A 113 -5.56 -14.28 -7.22
CA ALA A 113 -5.36 -15.38 -6.27
C ALA A 113 -5.02 -16.74 -6.92
N PRO A 114 -5.60 -17.14 -8.08
CA PRO A 114 -5.24 -18.40 -8.72
C PRO A 114 -3.75 -18.49 -9.06
N LYS A 115 -3.14 -17.39 -9.56
CA LYS A 115 -1.70 -17.34 -9.82
C LYS A 115 -0.88 -17.48 -8.55
N ALA A 116 -1.27 -16.80 -7.47
CA ALA A 116 -0.61 -16.92 -6.18
C ALA A 116 -0.64 -18.36 -5.64
N ARG A 117 -1.79 -19.05 -5.75
CA ARG A 117 -1.93 -20.46 -5.38
C ARG A 117 -1.02 -21.36 -6.22
N ALA A 118 -0.99 -21.16 -7.54
CA ALA A 118 -0.14 -21.93 -8.45
C ALA A 118 1.36 -21.74 -8.17
N LEU A 119 1.75 -20.57 -7.66
CA LEU A 119 3.15 -20.24 -7.34
C LEU A 119 3.49 -20.38 -5.85
N ALA A 120 2.57 -20.82 -4.99
CA ALA A 120 2.75 -20.81 -3.54
C ALA A 120 4.00 -21.59 -3.08
N LEU A 121 4.27 -22.74 -3.71
CA LEU A 121 5.46 -23.57 -3.42
C LEU A 121 6.79 -22.87 -3.76
N LYS A 122 6.77 -21.80 -4.56
CA LYS A 122 7.95 -20.97 -4.85
C LYS A 122 7.97 -19.70 -4.00
N LEU A 123 6.81 -19.04 -3.86
CA LEU A 123 6.69 -17.76 -3.17
C LEU A 123 6.89 -17.88 -1.65
N ILE A 124 6.34 -18.93 -1.02
CA ILE A 124 6.47 -19.11 0.43
C ILE A 124 7.94 -19.30 0.83
N PRO A 125 8.70 -20.25 0.24
CA PRO A 125 10.12 -20.39 0.55
C PRO A 125 10.93 -19.14 0.21
N ALA A 126 10.62 -18.45 -0.90
CA ALA A 126 11.31 -17.21 -1.25
C ALA A 126 11.14 -16.13 -0.18
N GLY A 127 9.92 -15.94 0.35
CA GLY A 127 9.66 -14.97 1.42
C GLY A 127 10.42 -15.32 2.70
N ILE A 128 10.44 -16.60 3.07
CA ILE A 128 11.18 -17.09 4.24
C ILE A 128 12.69 -16.88 4.07
N VAL A 129 13.24 -17.21 2.90
CA VAL A 129 14.68 -17.02 2.61
C VAL A 129 15.06 -15.55 2.67
N VAL A 130 14.29 -14.66 2.03
CA VAL A 130 14.55 -13.21 2.07
C VAL A 130 14.47 -12.68 3.50
N SER A 131 13.55 -13.21 4.32
CA SER A 131 13.44 -12.85 5.74
C SER A 131 14.68 -13.25 6.53
N TYR A 132 15.16 -14.49 6.41
CA TYR A 132 16.36 -14.91 7.13
C TYR A 132 17.62 -14.18 6.63
N LEU A 133 17.73 -13.91 5.32
CA LEU A 133 18.82 -13.08 4.79
C LEU A 133 18.80 -11.67 5.39
N ALA A 134 17.62 -11.04 5.47
CA ALA A 134 17.46 -9.72 6.08
C ALA A 134 17.82 -9.75 7.59
N GLN A 135 17.42 -10.79 8.32
CA GLN A 135 17.77 -10.97 9.73
C GLN A 135 19.28 -11.16 9.94
N ILE A 136 19.94 -11.92 9.06
CA ILE A 136 21.41 -12.08 9.09
C ILE A 136 22.10 -10.73 8.86
N VAL A 137 21.66 -9.96 7.86
CA VAL A 137 22.22 -8.63 7.61
C VAL A 137 21.99 -7.70 8.81
N SER A 138 20.80 -7.77 9.42
CA SER A 138 20.42 -6.97 10.58
C SER A 138 21.29 -7.26 11.82
N HIS A 139 21.81 -8.50 11.96
CA HIS A 139 22.72 -8.85 13.04
C HIS A 139 24.04 -8.04 13.05
N PHE A 140 24.44 -7.51 11.89
CA PHE A 140 25.63 -6.66 11.76
C PHE A 140 25.35 -5.17 11.99
N VAL A 141 24.10 -4.80 12.28
CA VAL A 141 23.69 -3.41 12.54
C VAL A 141 23.59 -3.16 14.03
N THR A 142 24.20 -2.07 14.50
CA THR A 142 24.09 -1.65 15.90
C THR A 142 22.69 -1.14 16.20
N MET A 143 21.98 -1.80 17.11
CA MET A 143 20.63 -1.45 17.51
C MET A 143 20.62 -0.43 18.66
N PRO A 144 19.70 0.55 18.66
CA PRO A 144 19.40 1.34 19.85
C PRO A 144 18.91 0.47 21.01
N LYS A 145 19.13 0.91 22.26
CA LYS A 145 18.75 0.15 23.47
C LYS A 145 17.25 -0.02 23.69
N SER A 146 16.43 0.78 23.01
CA SER A 146 14.98 0.70 23.05
C SER A 146 14.44 1.20 21.72
N MET A 147 13.58 0.41 21.09
CA MET A 147 12.84 0.78 19.89
C MET A 147 11.36 0.97 20.21
N PRO A 148 10.64 1.86 19.52
CA PRO A 148 9.19 1.96 19.65
C PRO A 148 8.46 0.63 19.43
N MET A 149 9.03 -0.28 18.64
CA MET A 149 8.48 -1.62 18.42
C MET A 149 8.46 -2.49 19.69
N ASP A 150 9.35 -2.23 20.64
CA ASP A 150 9.48 -3.05 21.87
C ASP A 150 8.21 -2.96 22.74
N ASP A 151 7.44 -1.88 22.62
CA ASP A 151 6.20 -1.69 23.37
C ASP A 151 5.13 -2.72 23.03
N PHE A 152 5.16 -3.25 21.79
CA PHE A 152 4.24 -4.29 21.33
C PHE A 152 4.65 -5.71 21.79
N PHE A 153 5.79 -5.84 22.48
CA PHE A 153 6.30 -7.10 22.99
C PHE A 153 6.29 -7.21 24.51
N ARG A 154 5.61 -6.29 25.21
CA ARG A 154 5.58 -6.23 26.67
C ARG A 154 4.72 -7.32 27.32
N THR A 155 3.63 -7.73 26.68
CA THR A 155 2.76 -8.81 27.17
C THR A 155 2.59 -9.91 26.14
N ARG A 156 2.28 -11.12 26.60
CA ARG A 156 2.08 -12.28 25.71
C ARG A 156 0.91 -12.05 24.74
N THR A 157 -0.14 -11.37 25.20
CA THR A 157 -1.30 -11.01 24.37
C THR A 157 -0.90 -10.04 23.27
N ASP A 158 -0.15 -8.98 23.59
CA ASP A 158 0.28 -7.98 22.60
C ASP A 158 1.16 -8.62 21.52
N VAL A 159 2.04 -9.55 21.89
CA VAL A 159 2.92 -10.26 20.95
C VAL A 159 2.12 -11.13 19.99
N TRP A 160 1.12 -11.87 20.49
CA TRP A 160 0.26 -12.70 19.64
C TRP A 160 -0.61 -11.87 18.70
N ILE A 161 -1.19 -10.77 19.19
CA ILE A 161 -1.95 -9.85 18.34
C ILE A 161 -1.03 -9.26 17.27
N THR A 162 0.16 -8.78 17.66
CA THR A 162 1.17 -8.23 16.74
C THR A 162 1.60 -9.26 15.70
N CYS A 163 1.81 -10.51 16.09
CA CYS A 163 2.14 -11.60 15.17
C CYS A 163 1.03 -11.86 14.15
N ALA A 164 -0.22 -11.96 14.59
CA ALA A 164 -1.37 -12.16 13.70
C ALA A 164 -1.55 -10.96 12.75
N MET A 165 -1.44 -9.74 13.29
CA MET A 165 -1.54 -8.48 12.56
C MET A 165 -0.45 -8.35 11.50
N GLY A 166 0.81 -8.49 11.92
CA GLY A 166 1.98 -8.35 11.08
C GLY A 166 2.14 -9.46 10.05
N THR A 167 1.61 -10.67 10.31
CA THR A 167 1.70 -11.77 9.34
C THR A 167 0.55 -11.77 8.33
N LEU A 168 -0.64 -11.33 8.72
CA LEU A 168 -1.85 -11.49 7.91
C LEU A 168 -2.40 -10.16 7.39
N LEU A 169 -2.83 -9.27 8.29
CA LEU A 169 -3.59 -8.10 7.87
C LEU A 169 -2.70 -6.98 7.34
N ALA A 170 -1.57 -6.71 7.99
CA ALA A 170 -0.66 -5.66 7.55
C ALA A 170 -0.10 -5.94 6.14
N PRO A 171 0.43 -7.14 5.82
CA PRO A 171 0.88 -7.45 4.45
C PRO A 171 -0.23 -7.31 3.42
N LEU A 172 -1.46 -7.72 3.75
CA LEU A 172 -2.60 -7.60 2.84
C LEU A 172 -2.88 -6.13 2.48
N ILE A 173 -3.02 -5.26 3.48
CA ILE A 173 -3.37 -3.86 3.26
C ILE A 173 -2.20 -3.10 2.62
N GLU A 174 -0.98 -3.37 3.08
CA GLU A 174 0.22 -2.73 2.55
C GLU A 174 0.44 -3.10 1.08
N GLU A 175 0.31 -4.36 0.70
CA GLU A 175 0.44 -4.74 -0.71
C GLU A 175 -0.69 -4.18 -1.57
N ILE A 176 -1.93 -4.15 -1.07
CA ILE A 176 -3.04 -3.49 -1.77
C ILE A 176 -2.72 -2.01 -2.01
N PHE A 177 -2.31 -1.27 -0.97
CA PHE A 177 -2.01 0.15 -1.12
C PHE A 177 -0.76 0.39 -1.98
N PHE A 178 0.38 -0.15 -1.60
CA PHE A 178 1.65 0.13 -2.27
C PHE A 178 1.72 -0.47 -3.67
N ARG A 179 1.33 -1.73 -3.86
CA ARG A 179 1.50 -2.47 -5.14
C ARG A 179 0.22 -2.52 -5.96
N GLY A 180 -0.96 -2.42 -5.33
CA GLY A 180 -2.26 -2.36 -6.00
C GLY A 180 -2.68 -0.96 -6.42
N PHE A 181 -2.33 0.09 -5.66
CA PHE A 181 -2.72 1.48 -5.95
C PHE A 181 -1.53 2.38 -6.32
N LEU A 182 -0.56 2.52 -5.43
CA LEU A 182 0.49 3.53 -5.55
C LEU A 182 1.43 3.23 -6.71
N PHE A 183 1.89 1.99 -6.83
CA PHE A 183 2.76 1.54 -7.91
C PHE A 183 2.16 1.78 -9.32
N PRO A 184 0.97 1.29 -9.67
CA PRO A 184 0.40 1.58 -10.98
C PRO A 184 0.14 3.08 -11.17
N ALA A 185 -0.29 3.80 -10.14
CA ALA A 185 -0.59 5.22 -10.24
C ALA A 185 0.64 6.07 -10.57
N LEU A 186 1.76 5.80 -9.91
CA LEU A 186 3.04 6.46 -10.17
C LEU A 186 3.60 6.10 -11.55
N ALA A 187 3.44 4.85 -11.98
CA ALA A 187 3.88 4.43 -13.31
C ALA A 187 3.07 5.15 -14.41
N ILE A 188 1.74 5.19 -14.28
CA ILE A 188 0.84 5.92 -15.19
C ILE A 188 1.20 7.41 -15.22
N ALA A 189 1.40 8.03 -14.05
CA ALA A 189 1.73 9.44 -13.96
C ALA A 189 3.09 9.76 -14.60
N TYR A 190 4.13 8.97 -14.33
CA TYR A 190 5.44 9.14 -14.92
C TYR A 190 5.39 9.00 -16.45
N ASP A 191 4.72 7.94 -16.94
CA ASP A 191 4.61 7.68 -18.36
C ASP A 191 3.91 8.85 -19.09
N TRP A 192 2.81 9.36 -18.51
CA TRP A 192 2.11 10.53 -19.04
C TRP A 192 2.94 11.82 -19.01
N LEU A 193 3.70 12.06 -17.93
CA LEU A 193 4.52 13.26 -17.77
C LEU A 193 5.74 13.25 -18.70
N SER A 194 6.31 12.08 -18.94
CA SER A 194 7.47 11.86 -19.83
C SER A 194 7.09 11.73 -21.32
N LEU A 195 5.80 11.58 -21.63
CA LEU A 195 5.29 11.40 -22.99
C LEU A 195 5.62 12.61 -23.88
N SER A 196 6.22 12.37 -25.04
CA SER A 196 6.37 13.40 -26.06
C SER A 196 5.01 13.88 -26.55
N ARG A 197 4.85 15.19 -26.74
CA ARG A 197 3.56 15.80 -27.13
C ARG A 197 3.28 15.74 -28.64
N SER A 198 3.88 14.77 -29.36
CA SER A 198 3.56 14.54 -30.77
C SER A 198 2.22 13.80 -30.92
N PRO A 199 1.46 14.05 -32.00
CA PRO A 199 0.17 13.38 -32.22
C PRO A 199 0.25 11.84 -32.14
N ASP A 200 1.28 11.25 -32.75
CA ASP A 200 1.47 9.79 -32.76
C ASP A 200 1.74 9.22 -31.37
N ALA A 201 2.45 9.98 -30.52
CA ALA A 201 2.74 9.55 -29.15
C ALA A 201 1.50 9.58 -28.27
N VAL A 202 0.70 10.64 -28.38
CA VAL A 202 -0.58 10.76 -27.68
C VAL A 202 -1.55 9.67 -28.14
N LEU A 203 -1.65 9.43 -29.46
CA LEU A 203 -2.52 8.40 -30.01
C LEU A 203 -2.14 7.01 -29.49
N ARG A 204 -0.85 6.65 -29.53
CA ARG A 204 -0.36 5.37 -28.99
C ARG A 204 -0.66 5.22 -27.51
N TRP A 205 -0.44 6.29 -26.73
CA TRP A 205 -0.71 6.24 -25.30
C TRP A 205 -2.21 6.04 -25.01
N ARG A 206 -3.10 6.59 -25.84
CA ARG A 206 -4.55 6.39 -25.72
C ARG A 206 -5.04 5.05 -26.24
N SER A 207 -4.38 4.46 -27.24
CA SER A 207 -4.82 3.21 -27.88
C SER A 207 -4.23 1.94 -27.24
N THR A 208 -3.27 2.06 -26.33
CA THR A 208 -2.74 0.93 -25.56
C THR A 208 -2.87 1.15 -24.06
N THR A 209 -2.69 0.08 -23.27
CA THR A 209 -2.49 0.16 -21.81
C THR A 209 -1.04 -0.04 -21.40
N THR A 210 -0.15 -0.30 -22.36
CA THR A 210 1.27 -0.52 -22.11
C THR A 210 1.92 0.75 -21.58
N LEU A 211 2.87 0.57 -20.66
CA LEU A 211 3.69 1.63 -20.07
C LEU A 211 5.17 1.32 -20.33
N THR A 212 6.01 2.35 -20.32
CA THR A 212 7.45 2.20 -20.55
C THR A 212 8.16 1.51 -19.39
N THR A 213 9.26 0.81 -19.67
CA THR A 213 10.11 0.22 -18.62
C THR A 213 10.60 1.27 -17.62
N ALA A 214 10.92 2.49 -18.11
CA ALA A 214 11.33 3.60 -17.25
C ALA A 214 10.25 3.95 -16.21
N SER A 215 8.97 3.93 -16.59
CA SER A 215 7.86 4.17 -15.66
C SER A 215 7.76 3.11 -14.56
N TYR A 216 7.96 1.83 -14.89
CA TYR A 216 7.95 0.74 -13.91
C TYR A 216 9.14 0.81 -12.95
N VAL A 217 10.33 1.12 -13.47
CA VAL A 217 11.54 1.31 -12.64
C VAL A 217 11.36 2.49 -11.69
N PHE A 218 10.95 3.65 -12.22
CA PHE A 218 10.70 4.85 -11.42
C PHE A 218 9.66 4.57 -10.32
N SER A 219 8.52 4.02 -10.72
CA SER A 219 7.43 3.72 -9.79
C SER A 219 7.84 2.70 -8.73
N GLY A 220 8.57 1.64 -9.11
CA GLY A 220 8.98 0.61 -8.18
C GLY A 220 9.98 1.10 -7.13
N LEU A 221 10.91 1.96 -7.56
CA LEU A 221 11.83 2.65 -6.64
C LEU A 221 11.06 3.56 -5.69
N LEU A 222 10.21 4.44 -6.20
CA LEU A 222 9.50 5.43 -5.39
C LEU A 222 8.51 4.78 -4.41
N THR A 223 7.78 3.75 -4.86
CA THR A 223 6.91 2.94 -4.01
C THR A 223 7.70 2.29 -2.87
N SER A 224 8.89 1.77 -3.17
CA SER A 224 9.74 1.13 -2.15
C SER A 224 10.36 2.12 -1.18
N ILE A 225 10.69 3.33 -1.63
CA ILE A 225 11.14 4.43 -0.76
C ILE A 225 10.03 4.79 0.23
N PHE A 226 8.81 5.01 -0.25
CA PHE A 226 7.69 5.35 0.63
C PHE A 226 7.37 4.23 1.63
N PHE A 227 7.43 2.98 1.19
CA PHE A 227 7.26 1.83 2.08
C PHE A 227 8.32 1.81 3.19
N ALA A 228 9.61 1.95 2.84
CA ALA A 228 10.70 1.93 3.81
C ALA A 228 10.64 3.11 4.79
N LEU A 229 10.33 4.32 4.30
CA LEU A 229 10.22 5.51 5.13
C LEU A 229 9.04 5.45 6.10
N LEU A 230 7.92 4.82 5.71
CA LEU A 230 6.76 4.62 6.60
C LEU A 230 7.15 3.84 7.87
N HIS A 231 8.09 2.91 7.74
CA HIS A 231 8.60 2.09 8.84
C HIS A 231 9.78 2.74 9.60
N GLY A 232 10.23 3.94 9.19
CA GLY A 232 11.38 4.61 9.78
C GLY A 232 11.25 4.78 11.30
N ALA A 233 10.08 5.22 11.78
CA ALA A 233 9.82 5.38 13.21
C ALA A 233 9.85 4.04 13.96
N GLN A 234 9.29 2.96 13.39
CA GLN A 234 9.31 1.62 13.98
C GLN A 234 10.74 1.08 14.15
N LEU A 235 11.65 1.45 13.23
CA LEU A 235 13.07 1.10 13.24
C LEU A 235 13.95 2.11 14.00
N ALA A 236 13.35 3.04 14.75
CA ALA A 236 14.05 4.14 15.43
C ALA A 236 14.99 4.94 14.50
N TYR A 237 14.61 5.07 13.22
CA TYR A 237 15.39 5.67 12.14
C TYR A 237 16.81 5.10 11.98
N THR A 238 16.98 3.82 12.27
CA THR A 238 18.23 3.08 12.01
C THR A 238 18.40 2.91 10.50
N TRP A 239 19.07 3.89 9.86
CA TRP A 239 19.16 3.99 8.40
C TRP A 239 19.63 2.72 7.67
N PRO A 240 20.61 1.93 8.18
CA PRO A 240 20.96 0.66 7.55
C PRO A 240 19.77 -0.31 7.45
N LEU A 241 18.90 -0.36 8.46
CA LEU A 241 17.68 -1.18 8.44
C LEU A 241 16.62 -0.59 7.51
N VAL A 242 16.50 0.74 7.44
CA VAL A 242 15.59 1.41 6.48
C VAL A 242 16.01 1.11 5.04
N VAL A 243 17.31 1.15 4.74
CA VAL A 243 17.85 0.77 3.42
C VAL A 243 17.67 -0.73 3.15
N LEU A 244 17.86 -1.59 4.16
CA LEU A 244 17.56 -3.00 4.01
C LEU A 244 16.08 -3.23 3.68
N LEU A 245 15.18 -2.51 4.33
CA LEU A 245 13.74 -2.59 4.08
C LEU A 245 13.36 -2.06 2.69
N LEU A 246 14.06 -1.04 2.19
CA LEU A 246 13.95 -0.58 0.79
C LEU A 246 14.27 -1.73 -0.18
N CYS A 247 15.35 -2.47 0.04
CA CYS A 247 15.72 -3.62 -0.79
C CYS A 247 14.67 -4.74 -0.75
N VAL A 248 14.18 -5.09 0.45
CA VAL A 248 13.11 -6.08 0.62
C VAL A 248 11.83 -5.64 -0.10
N SER A 249 11.44 -4.38 0.05
CA SER A 249 10.28 -3.79 -0.63
C SER A 249 10.44 -3.79 -2.16
N GLY A 250 11.65 -3.55 -2.65
CA GLY A 250 12.00 -3.64 -4.06
C GLY A 250 11.80 -5.06 -4.59
N PHE A 251 12.20 -6.07 -3.83
CA PHE A 251 11.98 -7.48 -4.18
C PHE A 251 10.48 -7.84 -4.26
N PHE A 252 9.65 -7.35 -3.33
CA PHE A 252 8.19 -7.55 -3.40
C PHE A 252 7.59 -6.89 -4.65
N THR A 253 8.08 -5.70 -5.00
CA THR A 253 7.67 -4.98 -6.21
C THR A 253 8.10 -5.71 -7.48
N TRP A 254 9.30 -6.28 -7.49
CA TRP A 254 9.75 -7.13 -8.60
C TRP A 254 8.85 -8.36 -8.77
N VAL A 255 8.51 -9.08 -7.69
CA VAL A 255 7.56 -10.22 -7.77
C VAL A 255 6.19 -9.77 -8.26
N ARG A 256 5.69 -8.61 -7.81
CA ARG A 256 4.44 -8.02 -8.30
C ARG A 256 4.48 -7.74 -9.81
N LEU A 257 5.61 -7.27 -10.33
CA LEU A 257 5.82 -6.98 -11.75
C LEU A 257 5.89 -8.26 -12.59
N GLU A 258 6.70 -9.23 -12.17
CA GLU A 258 6.87 -10.49 -12.89
C GLU A 258 5.58 -11.32 -12.94
N THR A 259 4.83 -11.31 -11.84
CA THR A 259 3.62 -12.14 -11.73
C THR A 259 2.34 -11.41 -12.15
N GLN A 260 2.40 -10.08 -12.31
CA GLN A 260 1.23 -9.21 -12.51
C GLN A 260 0.12 -9.51 -11.48
N SER A 261 0.52 -9.71 -10.21
CA SER A 261 -0.38 -10.15 -9.14
C SER A 261 -0.03 -9.53 -7.79
N VAL A 262 -0.99 -8.82 -7.20
CA VAL A 262 -0.92 -8.34 -5.81
C VAL A 262 -1.04 -9.50 -4.82
N ALA A 263 -1.80 -10.55 -5.12
CA ALA A 263 -1.87 -11.73 -4.26
C ALA A 263 -0.52 -12.46 -4.16
N CYS A 264 0.26 -12.54 -5.25
CA CYS A 264 1.59 -13.14 -5.23
C CYS A 264 2.55 -12.37 -4.30
N SER A 265 2.58 -11.04 -4.41
CA SER A 265 3.40 -10.19 -3.53
C SER A 265 2.89 -10.20 -2.09
N THR A 266 1.58 -10.28 -1.87
CA THR A 266 0.97 -10.45 -0.53
C THR A 266 1.37 -11.76 0.12
N LEU A 267 1.32 -12.88 -0.61
CA LEU A 267 1.72 -14.19 -0.09
C LEU A 267 3.21 -14.21 0.27
N LEU A 268 4.05 -13.61 -0.58
CA LEU A 268 5.48 -13.46 -0.35
C LEU A 268 5.77 -12.63 0.89
N HIS A 269 5.13 -11.46 1.02
CA HIS A 269 5.27 -10.55 2.15
C HIS A 269 4.77 -11.19 3.45
N ALA A 270 3.60 -11.83 3.44
CA ALA A 270 3.09 -12.59 4.59
C ALA A 270 4.06 -13.69 5.03
N SER A 271 4.68 -14.40 4.07
CA SER A 271 5.68 -15.43 4.37
C SER A 271 6.99 -14.85 4.93
N TYR A 272 7.39 -13.68 4.46
CA TYR A 272 8.53 -12.94 4.99
C TYR A 272 8.29 -12.55 6.46
N ASN A 273 7.13 -11.95 6.76
CA ASN A 273 6.77 -11.54 8.13
C ASN A 273 6.56 -12.75 9.04
N PHE A 274 5.94 -13.82 8.54
CA PHE A 274 5.81 -15.09 9.27
C PHE A 274 7.18 -15.59 9.75
N ALA A 275 8.21 -15.57 8.89
CA ALA A 275 9.55 -16.00 9.28
C ALA A 275 10.20 -15.10 10.35
N VAL A 276 9.93 -13.79 10.33
CA VAL A 276 10.37 -12.87 11.41
C VAL A 276 9.74 -13.27 12.75
N PHE A 277 8.41 -13.45 12.76
CA PHE A 277 7.69 -13.84 13.98
C PHE A 277 8.01 -15.27 14.42
N LEU A 278 8.35 -16.17 13.50
CA LEU A 278 8.80 -17.52 13.82
C LEU A 278 10.14 -17.51 14.56
N THR A 279 11.10 -16.69 14.11
CA THR A 279 12.37 -16.48 14.84
C THR A 279 12.08 -15.96 16.26
N ALA A 280 11.21 -14.95 16.38
CA ALA A 280 10.83 -14.39 17.68
C ALA A 280 10.15 -15.46 18.58
N PHE A 281 9.24 -16.26 18.01
CA PHE A 281 8.55 -17.34 18.72
C PHE A 281 9.52 -18.38 19.26
N ILE A 282 10.48 -18.82 18.44
CA ILE A 282 11.49 -19.81 18.85
C ILE A 282 12.42 -19.21 19.92
N GLY A 283 12.96 -18.00 19.68
CA GLY A 283 13.89 -17.33 20.60
C GLY A 283 13.31 -17.03 21.98
N SER A 284 12.00 -16.77 22.04
CA SER A 284 11.24 -16.53 23.28
C SER A 284 10.59 -17.79 23.87
N GLN A 285 10.85 -18.97 23.31
CA GLN A 285 10.26 -20.26 23.71
C GLN A 285 8.72 -20.22 23.77
N GLY A 286 8.11 -19.81 22.67
CA GLY A 286 6.66 -19.72 22.54
C GLY A 286 6.04 -18.47 23.18
N PHE A 287 6.76 -17.33 23.09
CA PHE A 287 6.39 -16.05 23.71
C PHE A 287 6.21 -16.13 25.22
N THR A 288 7.00 -16.98 25.89
CA THR A 288 7.02 -17.10 27.35
C THR A 288 8.13 -16.28 27.99
N HIS A 289 9.21 -16.03 27.24
CA HIS A 289 10.38 -15.24 27.64
C HIS A 289 10.51 -13.97 26.81
N LEU A 290 9.69 -12.97 27.11
CA LEU A 290 9.60 -11.72 26.33
C LEU A 290 10.84 -10.83 26.49
N GLU A 291 11.55 -10.96 27.61
CA GLU A 291 12.83 -10.30 27.88
C GLU A 291 13.95 -10.68 26.90
N LYS A 292 13.73 -11.70 26.07
CA LYS A 292 14.66 -12.12 25.00
C LYS A 292 14.35 -11.45 23.66
N LEU A 293 13.20 -10.77 23.52
CA LEU A 293 12.80 -10.06 22.31
C LEU A 293 13.28 -8.60 22.29
N THR A 294 13.59 -8.03 23.46
CA THR A 294 13.91 -6.62 23.66
C THR A 294 15.39 -6.39 24.00
N ARG A 295 16.30 -7.26 23.54
CA ARG A 295 17.75 -7.22 23.85
C ARG A 295 18.59 -6.91 22.63
#